data_AF-A0A2D6W0T9-F1
#
_entry.id   AF-A0A2D6W0T9-F1
#
_cell.length_a   1.000
_cell.length_b   1.000
_cell.length_c   1.000
_cell.angle_alpha   90.00
_cell.angle_beta   90.00
_cell.angle_gamma   90.00
#
_symmetry.space_group_name_H-M   'P 1'
#
loop_
_entity.id
_entity.type
_entity.pdbx_description
1 polymer ?
#
loop_
_entity_poly.entity_id
_entity_poly.type
_entity_poly.pdbx_seq_one_letter_code
_entity_poly.pdbx_strand_id
1 'polypeptide(L)'
;MQAPRMLDTSQGALTELTRWRCQVAAQSLCIIDNCRKPVRVKSRGWCQSHYLRWLRHGNPLAGGTPLGSGMALIQTALETETDECVIWPFGTNGQGYGLVTVGGKHHAAHRVVCKLAHGEPPSPELFALHRCGNGHLGCVNPRHLRWGTAKENSADRNLHGTGQRGEKSNSAKLTECQAREILSLKGKMSQRAIAAKFGVGQRTISDIHNRITWVDLI
;
A
#
# COMPACT_ATOMS: atom_id res chain seq x y z
N MET A 1 -51.45 22.93 68.71
CA MET A 1 -52.26 23.00 67.48
C MET A 1 -52.03 24.36 66.84
N GLN A 2 -51.89 24.37 65.50
CA GLN A 2 -51.51 25.46 64.59
C GLN A 2 -50.02 25.86 64.56
N ALA A 3 -49.40 25.52 63.44
CA ALA A 3 -48.17 26.09 62.89
C ALA A 3 -48.41 26.29 61.37
N PRO A 4 -47.62 27.12 60.67
CA PRO A 4 -47.28 28.51 60.97
C PRO A 4 -47.50 29.44 59.74
N ARG A 5 -47.16 30.72 59.95
CA ARG A 5 -47.30 31.88 59.05
C ARG A 5 -46.61 31.71 57.68
N MET A 6 -47.27 32.27 56.66
CA MET A 6 -46.70 32.61 55.36
C MET A 6 -45.53 33.60 55.50
N LEU A 7 -44.37 33.25 54.93
CA LEU A 7 -43.35 34.20 54.53
C LEU A 7 -43.08 34.00 53.04
N ASP A 8 -43.44 35.04 52.30
CA ASP A 8 -43.10 35.30 50.90
C ASP A 8 -41.58 35.39 50.75
N THR A 9 -41.01 34.47 49.98
CA THR A 9 -39.61 34.50 49.54
C THR A 9 -39.52 34.55 48.02
N SER A 10 -40.28 35.45 47.41
CA SER A 10 -40.12 35.84 45.99
C SER A 10 -38.95 36.81 45.76
N GLN A 11 -37.81 36.63 46.44
CA GLN A 11 -36.59 37.41 46.17
C GLN A 11 -35.33 36.54 46.36
N GLY A 12 -34.98 35.78 45.32
CA GLY A 12 -33.76 34.96 45.32
C GLY A 12 -33.44 34.21 44.02
N ALA A 13 -34.31 34.26 43.01
CA ALA A 13 -34.17 33.45 41.79
C ALA A 13 -33.55 34.19 40.58
N LEU A 14 -32.92 35.37 40.77
CA LEU A 14 -32.41 36.22 39.68
C LEU A 14 -30.89 36.44 39.65
N THR A 15 -30.10 35.65 40.41
CA THR A 15 -28.63 35.80 40.43
C THR A 15 -27.82 34.54 40.10
N GLU A 16 -28.45 33.40 39.83
CA GLU A 16 -27.76 32.19 39.36
C GLU A 16 -27.97 31.88 37.86
N LEU A 17 -29.09 32.29 37.26
CA LEU A 17 -29.36 32.06 35.84
C LEU A 17 -28.63 33.05 34.90
N THR A 18 -28.07 34.13 35.44
CA THR A 18 -27.33 35.16 34.68
C THR A 18 -25.82 34.93 34.69
N ARG A 19 -25.29 34.00 35.51
CA ARG A 19 -23.86 33.64 35.55
C ARG A 19 -23.49 32.44 34.68
N TRP A 20 -24.45 31.60 34.29
CA TRP A 20 -24.19 30.44 33.42
C TRP A 20 -24.34 30.71 31.91
N ARG A 21 -24.69 31.93 31.51
CA ARG A 21 -24.86 32.34 30.10
C ARG A 21 -23.69 33.14 29.52
N CYS A 22 -22.59 33.32 30.26
CA CYS A 22 -21.46 34.20 29.84
C CYS A 22 -20.06 33.55 29.82
N GLN A 23 -19.93 32.21 29.77
CA GLN A 23 -18.61 31.56 29.65
C GLN A 23 -18.51 30.47 28.57
N VAL A 24 -19.36 30.52 27.54
CA VAL A 24 -19.02 29.84 26.28
C VAL A 24 -18.40 30.89 25.38
N ALA A 25 -17.09 31.14 25.56
CA ALA A 25 -16.32 31.88 24.56
C ALA A 25 -16.67 31.26 23.20
N ALA A 26 -17.14 32.08 22.25
CA ALA A 26 -17.43 31.64 20.89
C ALA A 26 -16.14 31.05 20.30
N GLN A 27 -15.95 29.74 20.45
CA GLN A 27 -14.76 29.06 19.95
C GLN A 27 -14.88 29.14 18.43
N SER A 28 -14.04 29.95 17.80
CA SER A 28 -13.95 30.05 16.34
C SER A 28 -13.85 28.65 15.75
N LEU A 29 -14.52 28.39 14.63
CA LEU A 29 -14.42 27.10 13.95
C LEU A 29 -13.14 27.04 13.11
N CYS A 30 -12.62 25.83 12.92
CA CYS A 30 -11.46 25.58 12.09
C CYS A 30 -11.69 26.13 10.67
N ILE A 31 -10.74 26.89 10.13
CA ILE A 31 -10.82 27.51 8.79
C ILE A 31 -10.73 26.50 7.63
N ILE A 32 -10.51 25.22 7.92
CA ILE A 32 -10.39 24.20 6.88
C ILE A 32 -11.78 23.78 6.44
N ASP A 33 -12.00 23.79 5.13
CA ASP A 33 -13.29 23.49 4.51
C ASP A 33 -13.91 22.22 5.08
N ASN A 34 -15.20 22.31 5.40
CA ASN A 34 -16.01 21.24 5.97
C ASN A 34 -15.53 20.72 7.35
N CYS A 35 -14.68 21.45 8.08
CA CYS A 35 -14.25 21.11 9.45
C CYS A 35 -15.01 21.89 10.52
N ARG A 36 -15.91 21.23 11.25
CA ARG A 36 -16.71 21.86 12.33
C ARG A 36 -16.07 21.80 13.72
N LYS A 37 -14.77 21.52 13.80
CA LYS A 37 -14.05 21.44 15.09
C LYS A 37 -13.65 22.83 15.59
N PRO A 38 -13.62 23.09 16.91
CA PRO A 38 -13.17 24.36 17.44
C PRO A 38 -11.68 24.59 17.16
N VAL A 39 -11.31 25.86 16.95
CA VAL A 39 -9.93 26.31 16.83
C VAL A 39 -9.21 26.05 18.14
N ARG A 40 -8.07 25.38 18.04
CA ARG A 40 -7.13 25.15 19.15
C ARG A 40 -5.81 25.88 18.92
N VAL A 41 -5.47 26.21 17.68
CA VAL A 41 -4.26 26.93 17.31
C VAL A 41 -4.65 28.25 16.66
N LYS A 42 -4.73 29.31 17.49
CA LYS A 42 -5.22 30.64 17.08
C LYS A 42 -4.39 31.25 15.94
N SER A 43 -3.07 31.09 15.96
CA SER A 43 -2.16 31.65 14.95
C SER A 43 -2.40 31.15 13.53
N ARG A 44 -3.08 30.02 13.36
CA ARG A 44 -3.42 29.45 12.05
C ARG A 44 -4.93 29.28 11.83
N GLY A 45 -5.77 29.58 12.82
CA GLY A 45 -7.20 29.32 12.76
C GLY A 45 -7.56 27.83 12.62
N TRP A 46 -6.72 26.93 13.14
CA TRP A 46 -6.87 25.48 12.95
C TRP A 46 -7.31 24.75 14.22
N CYS A 47 -8.04 23.65 14.05
CA CYS A 47 -8.24 22.66 15.11
C CYS A 47 -6.95 21.90 15.41
N GLN A 48 -6.89 21.25 16.58
CA GLN A 48 -5.72 20.50 17.01
C GLN A 48 -5.35 19.38 16.02
N SER A 49 -6.33 18.66 15.46
CA SER A 49 -6.07 17.57 14.49
C SER A 49 -5.37 18.07 13.22
N HIS A 50 -5.81 19.19 12.64
CA HIS A 50 -5.20 19.75 11.43
C HIS A 50 -3.83 20.35 11.70
N TYR A 51 -3.64 20.97 12.87
CA TYR A 51 -2.32 21.43 13.28
C TYR A 51 -1.33 20.26 13.45
N LEU A 52 -1.74 19.18 14.11
CA LEU A 52 -0.90 17.99 14.28
C LEU A 52 -0.58 17.29 12.95
N ARG A 53 -1.54 17.23 12.02
CA ARG A 53 -1.33 16.69 10.66
C ARG A 53 -0.32 17.52 9.89
N TRP A 54 -0.45 18.85 9.95
CA TRP A 54 0.50 19.77 9.33
C TRP A 54 1.90 19.66 9.95
N LEU A 55 2.01 19.59 11.28
CA LEU A 55 3.31 19.39 11.94
C LEU A 55 3.99 18.09 11.51
N ARG A 56 3.22 17.04 11.25
CA ARG A 56 3.77 15.72 10.88
C ARG A 56 4.07 15.58 9.38
N HIS A 57 3.24 16.16 8.52
CA HIS A 57 3.21 15.88 7.08
C HIS A 57 3.32 17.12 6.20
N GLY A 58 3.44 18.32 6.77
CA GLY A 58 3.49 19.58 6.03
C GLY A 58 2.15 20.03 5.40
N ASN A 59 1.11 19.19 5.47
CA ASN A 59 -0.22 19.47 4.92
C ASN A 59 -1.29 19.24 6.01
N PRO A 60 -2.14 20.24 6.32
CA PRO A 60 -3.16 20.08 7.36
C PRO A 60 -4.31 19.12 6.98
N LEU A 61 -4.51 18.88 5.69
CA LEU A 61 -5.43 17.87 5.17
C LEU A 61 -4.81 16.47 5.11
N ALA A 62 -3.49 16.34 5.32
CA ALA A 62 -2.84 15.04 5.37
C ALA A 62 -3.48 14.18 6.46
N GLY A 63 -3.84 12.96 6.13
CA GLY A 63 -4.51 12.05 7.04
C GLY A 63 -4.60 10.67 6.44
N GLY A 64 -4.96 9.69 7.27
CA GLY A 64 -5.27 8.36 6.76
C GLY A 64 -6.49 8.39 5.84
N THR A 65 -6.56 7.41 4.95
CA THR A 65 -7.75 7.09 4.16
C THR A 65 -9.00 7.13 5.06
N PRO A 66 -10.08 7.82 4.64
CA PRO A 66 -11.31 7.83 5.41
C PRO A 66 -11.80 6.40 5.70
N LEU A 67 -12.42 6.21 6.87
CA LEU A 67 -12.91 4.89 7.25
C LEU A 67 -13.87 4.36 6.19
N GLY A 68 -13.62 3.14 5.71
CA GLY A 68 -14.47 2.50 4.70
C GLY A 68 -14.11 2.81 3.24
N SER A 69 -13.30 3.82 2.92
CA SER A 69 -12.97 4.15 1.52
C SER A 69 -12.23 3.01 0.79
N GLY A 70 -11.40 2.24 1.51
CA GLY A 70 -10.75 1.05 0.95
C GLY A 70 -11.77 -0.04 0.56
N MET A 71 -12.76 -0.31 1.43
CA MET A 71 -13.81 -1.28 1.12
C MET A 71 -14.74 -0.80 0.01
N ALA A 72 -15.05 0.51 -0.03
CA ALA A 72 -15.83 1.09 -1.12
C ALA A 72 -15.13 0.89 -2.47
N LEU A 73 -13.81 1.12 -2.54
CA LEU A 73 -13.04 0.87 -3.76
C LEU A 73 -12.98 -0.61 -4.13
N ILE A 74 -12.91 -1.51 -3.15
CA ILE A 74 -13.02 -2.96 -3.41
C ILE A 74 -14.37 -3.29 -4.05
N GLN A 75 -15.47 -2.75 -3.54
CA GLN A 75 -16.80 -2.97 -4.11
C GLN A 75 -16.88 -2.48 -5.55
N THR A 76 -16.41 -1.26 -5.83
CA THR A 76 -16.33 -0.73 -7.19
C THR A 76 -15.41 -1.57 -8.10
N ALA A 77 -14.29 -2.07 -7.57
CA ALA A 77 -13.38 -2.91 -8.33
C ALA A 77 -14.01 -4.27 -8.68
N LEU A 78 -14.87 -4.83 -7.82
CA LEU A 78 -15.59 -6.08 -8.09
C LEU A 78 -16.61 -5.95 -9.23
N GLU A 79 -17.12 -4.74 -9.44
CA GLU A 79 -18.10 -4.41 -10.49
C GLU A 79 -17.43 -4.02 -11.82
N THR A 80 -16.09 -3.99 -11.88
CA THR A 80 -15.37 -3.61 -13.09
C THR A 80 -15.37 -4.73 -14.13
N GLU A 81 -15.67 -4.38 -15.38
CA GLU A 81 -15.63 -5.31 -16.51
C GLU A 81 -14.38 -5.17 -17.38
N THR A 82 -13.56 -4.13 -17.12
CA THR A 82 -12.34 -3.87 -17.90
C THR A 82 -11.21 -4.82 -17.53
N ASP A 83 -10.34 -5.13 -18.51
CA ASP A 83 -9.06 -5.81 -18.29
C ASP A 83 -7.92 -4.83 -17.95
N GLU A 84 -8.23 -3.55 -17.74
CA GLU A 84 -7.24 -2.57 -17.28
C GLU A 84 -6.92 -2.70 -15.79
N CYS A 85 -5.72 -2.32 -15.38
CA CYS A 85 -5.34 -2.37 -13.97
C CYS A 85 -6.14 -1.35 -13.14
N VAL A 86 -6.84 -1.83 -12.12
CA VAL A 86 -7.42 -0.97 -11.06
C VAL A 86 -6.36 -0.80 -9.97
N ILE A 87 -5.75 0.38 -9.90
CA ILE A 87 -4.65 0.68 -8.98
C ILE A 87 -5.19 1.14 -7.62
N TRP A 88 -4.65 0.57 -6.53
CA TRP A 88 -4.98 0.95 -5.16
C TRP A 88 -4.46 2.37 -4.83
N PRO A 89 -5.32 3.36 -4.55
CA PRO A 89 -4.90 4.74 -4.34
C PRO A 89 -4.54 5.06 -2.88
N PHE A 90 -4.62 4.07 -1.99
CA PHE A 90 -4.42 4.26 -0.55
C PHE A 90 -3.09 3.64 -0.08
N GLY A 91 -2.88 3.59 1.23
CA GLY A 91 -1.65 3.04 1.82
C GLY A 91 -1.33 1.63 1.31
N THR A 92 -0.06 1.42 0.95
CA THR A 92 0.52 0.15 0.54
C THR A 92 1.52 -0.35 1.58
N ASN A 93 1.91 -1.62 1.51
CA ASN A 93 3.05 -2.13 2.26
C ASN A 93 4.38 -1.80 1.55
N GLY A 94 5.51 -2.19 2.15
CA GLY A 94 6.85 -1.98 1.57
C GLY A 94 7.13 -2.73 0.26
N GLN A 95 6.22 -3.60 -0.18
CA GLN A 95 6.29 -4.31 -1.47
C GLN A 95 5.30 -3.71 -2.50
N GLY A 96 4.62 -2.62 -2.15
CA GLY A 96 3.67 -1.93 -3.03
C GLY A 96 2.26 -2.52 -3.08
N TYR A 97 1.97 -3.56 -2.29
CA TYR A 97 0.61 -4.11 -2.21
C TYR A 97 -0.30 -3.20 -1.39
N GLY A 98 -1.47 -2.88 -1.92
CA GLY A 98 -2.51 -2.13 -1.21
C GLY A 98 -2.94 -2.80 0.10
N LEU A 99 -3.20 -1.99 1.13
CA LEU A 99 -3.66 -2.44 2.44
C LEU A 99 -5.08 -1.96 2.72
N VAL A 100 -5.93 -2.86 3.19
CA VAL A 100 -7.30 -2.58 3.64
C VAL A 100 -7.52 -3.11 5.05
N THR A 101 -8.30 -2.40 5.87
CA THR A 101 -8.66 -2.85 7.21
C THR A 101 -10.03 -3.53 7.18
N VAL A 102 -10.10 -4.79 7.59
CA VAL A 102 -11.35 -5.58 7.70
C VAL A 102 -11.39 -6.19 9.10
N GLY A 103 -12.49 -5.98 9.84
CA GLY A 103 -12.62 -6.51 11.21
C GLY A 103 -11.52 -6.04 12.18
N GLY A 104 -10.99 -4.82 11.98
CA GLY A 104 -9.91 -4.26 12.81
C GLY A 104 -8.50 -4.77 12.51
N LYS A 105 -8.32 -5.64 11.50
CA LYS A 105 -7.02 -6.16 11.08
C LYS A 105 -6.64 -5.67 9.68
N HIS A 106 -5.35 -5.47 9.43
CA HIS A 106 -4.85 -5.14 8.09
C HIS A 106 -4.74 -6.39 7.22
N HIS A 107 -5.27 -6.30 6.01
CA HIS A 107 -5.23 -7.33 4.99
C HIS A 107 -4.67 -6.74 3.69
N ALA A 108 -4.03 -7.58 2.87
CA ALA A 108 -3.67 -7.20 1.51
C ALA A 108 -4.94 -7.07 0.67
N ALA A 109 -5.16 -5.89 0.07
CA ALA A 109 -6.37 -5.55 -0.66
C ALA A 109 -6.65 -6.54 -1.79
N HIS A 110 -5.62 -6.88 -2.59
CA HIS A 110 -5.76 -7.85 -3.68
C HIS A 110 -6.22 -9.24 -3.19
N ARG A 111 -5.80 -9.70 -2.00
CA ARG A 111 -6.25 -10.99 -1.44
C ARG A 111 -7.71 -10.93 -1.00
N VAL A 112 -8.16 -9.78 -0.48
CA VAL A 112 -9.57 -9.56 -0.15
C VAL A 112 -10.42 -9.55 -1.41
N VAL A 113 -10.00 -8.85 -2.47
CA VAL A 113 -10.71 -8.86 -3.76
C VAL A 113 -10.76 -10.27 -4.35
N CYS A 114 -9.65 -11.00 -4.34
CA CYS A 114 -9.60 -12.38 -4.86
C CYS A 114 -10.59 -13.31 -4.14
N LYS A 115 -10.72 -13.17 -2.81
CA LYS A 115 -11.72 -13.92 -2.03
C LYS A 115 -13.16 -13.57 -2.41
N LEU A 116 -13.45 -12.29 -2.59
CA LEU A 116 -14.80 -11.83 -2.91
C LEU A 116 -15.20 -12.18 -4.35
N ALA A 117 -14.25 -12.14 -5.29
CA ALA A 117 -14.50 -12.45 -6.70
C ALA A 117 -14.51 -13.95 -7.01
N HIS A 118 -13.59 -14.71 -6.42
CA HIS A 118 -13.32 -16.11 -6.78
C HIS A 118 -13.58 -17.12 -5.66
N GLY A 119 -14.09 -16.65 -4.52
CA GLY A 119 -14.30 -17.46 -3.32
C GLY A 119 -13.04 -17.67 -2.49
N GLU A 120 -13.19 -18.37 -1.36
CA GLU A 120 -12.08 -18.74 -0.48
C GLU A 120 -11.03 -19.59 -1.23
N PRO A 121 -9.74 -19.47 -0.89
CA PRO A 121 -8.72 -20.26 -1.54
C PRO A 121 -8.96 -21.76 -1.24
N PRO A 122 -8.85 -22.65 -2.24
CA PRO A 122 -9.00 -24.09 -2.04
C PRO A 122 -8.06 -24.71 -0.99
N SER A 123 -6.93 -24.04 -0.72
CA SER A 123 -5.97 -24.42 0.31
C SER A 123 -5.33 -23.17 0.94
N PRO A 124 -5.00 -23.19 2.24
CA PRO A 124 -4.34 -22.06 2.92
C PRO A 124 -2.97 -21.70 2.33
N GLU A 125 -2.32 -22.63 1.62
CA GLU A 125 -1.01 -22.44 0.99
C GLU A 125 -1.07 -21.63 -0.32
N LEU A 126 -2.28 -21.38 -0.84
CA LEU A 126 -2.46 -20.64 -2.09
C LEU A 126 -2.38 -19.12 -1.88
N PHE A 127 -1.72 -18.49 -2.84
CA PHE A 127 -1.52 -17.05 -2.94
C PHE A 127 -2.48 -16.45 -3.97
N ALA A 128 -2.86 -15.20 -3.78
CA ALA A 128 -3.60 -14.44 -4.79
C ALA A 128 -2.58 -13.86 -5.78
N LEU A 129 -2.49 -14.46 -6.96
CA LEU A 129 -1.50 -14.13 -7.99
C LEU A 129 -2.06 -13.12 -8.98
N HIS A 130 -1.19 -12.26 -9.49
CA HIS A 130 -1.51 -11.27 -10.52
C HIS A 130 -1.05 -11.75 -11.89
N ARG A 131 -1.98 -12.02 -12.80
CA ARG A 131 -1.64 -12.31 -14.21
C ARG A 131 -1.14 -11.10 -15.00
N CYS A 132 -1.33 -9.88 -14.47
CA CYS A 132 -0.94 -8.63 -15.12
C CYS A 132 0.51 -8.21 -14.80
N GLY A 133 1.18 -8.88 -13.86
CA GLY A 133 2.52 -8.46 -13.38
C GLY A 133 2.56 -7.19 -12.53
N ASN A 134 1.45 -6.45 -12.44
CA ASN A 134 1.36 -5.13 -11.79
C ASN A 134 0.89 -5.18 -10.32
N GLY A 135 1.05 -6.32 -9.66
CA GLY A 135 0.70 -6.47 -8.24
C GLY A 135 1.47 -5.53 -7.31
N HIS A 136 2.74 -5.28 -7.64
CA HIS A 136 3.64 -4.35 -6.94
C HIS A 136 3.23 -2.88 -7.09
N LEU A 137 2.37 -2.55 -8.05
CA LEU A 137 1.74 -1.23 -8.19
C LEU A 137 0.41 -1.14 -7.44
N GLY A 138 0.02 -2.19 -6.71
CA GLY A 138 -1.24 -2.23 -5.97
C GLY A 138 -2.45 -2.55 -6.85
N CYS A 139 -2.30 -3.29 -7.95
CA CYS A 139 -3.44 -3.73 -8.75
C CYS A 139 -4.43 -4.58 -7.92
N VAL A 140 -5.72 -4.23 -7.97
CA VAL A 140 -6.84 -4.92 -7.31
C VAL A 140 -7.96 -5.31 -8.28
N ASN A 141 -7.74 -5.28 -9.60
CA ASN A 141 -8.75 -5.75 -10.55
C ASN A 141 -9.04 -7.25 -10.31
N PRO A 142 -10.29 -7.67 -10.01
CA PRO A 142 -10.65 -9.06 -9.73
C PRO A 142 -10.33 -9.98 -10.90
N ARG A 143 -10.47 -9.49 -12.13
CA ARG A 143 -10.14 -10.26 -13.33
C ARG A 143 -8.68 -10.63 -13.28
N HIS A 144 -7.75 -9.73 -12.91
CA HIS A 144 -6.31 -9.99 -12.83
C HIS A 144 -5.85 -10.96 -11.74
N LEU A 145 -6.75 -11.35 -10.83
CA LEU A 145 -6.43 -12.14 -9.65
C LEU A 145 -6.85 -13.59 -9.83
N ARG A 146 -6.04 -14.51 -9.33
CA ARG A 146 -6.36 -15.94 -9.24
C ARG A 146 -5.68 -16.58 -8.05
N TRP A 147 -6.22 -17.69 -7.56
CA TRP A 147 -5.50 -18.54 -6.62
C TRP A 147 -4.41 -19.34 -7.34
N GLY A 148 -3.21 -19.39 -6.74
CA GLY A 148 -2.10 -20.15 -7.29
C GLY A 148 -1.00 -20.42 -6.29
N THR A 149 -0.11 -21.33 -6.65
CA THR A 149 1.01 -21.79 -5.85
C THR A 149 2.20 -20.83 -5.94
N ALA A 150 3.15 -20.95 -5.00
CA ALA A 150 4.42 -20.21 -5.08
C ALA A 150 5.21 -20.53 -6.36
N LYS A 151 5.10 -21.76 -6.88
CA LYS A 151 5.74 -22.18 -8.14
C LYS A 151 5.16 -21.40 -9.33
N GLU A 152 3.84 -21.29 -9.41
CA GLU A 152 3.16 -20.50 -10.43
C GLU A 152 3.51 -19.01 -10.32
N ASN A 153 3.54 -18.44 -9.11
CA ASN A 153 3.96 -17.06 -8.90
C ASN A 153 5.37 -16.79 -9.44
N SER A 154 6.29 -17.73 -9.20
CA SER A 154 7.67 -17.63 -9.72
C SER A 154 7.71 -17.72 -11.25
N ALA A 155 6.85 -18.56 -11.84
CA ALA A 155 6.71 -18.66 -13.29
C ALA A 155 6.13 -17.36 -13.89
N ASP A 156 5.09 -16.80 -13.30
CA ASP A 156 4.49 -15.51 -13.71
C ASP A 156 5.53 -14.38 -13.63
N ARG A 157 6.32 -14.32 -12.55
CA ARG A 157 7.43 -13.37 -12.40
C ARG A 157 8.46 -13.48 -13.53
N ASN A 158 8.78 -14.70 -13.95
CA ASN A 158 9.69 -14.93 -15.07
C ASN A 158 9.07 -14.48 -16.40
N LEU A 159 7.80 -14.82 -16.63
CA LEU A 159 7.05 -14.41 -17.82
C LEU A 159 6.97 -12.88 -17.95
N HIS A 160 6.73 -12.18 -16.84
CA HIS A 160 6.67 -10.72 -16.80
C HIS A 160 8.04 -10.03 -16.84
N GLY A 161 9.16 -10.78 -16.82
CA GLY A 161 10.51 -10.21 -16.88
C GLY A 161 10.90 -9.36 -15.66
N THR A 162 10.19 -9.50 -14.54
CA THR A 162 10.41 -8.75 -13.29
C THR A 162 11.39 -9.45 -12.35
N GLY A 163 11.85 -10.65 -12.69
CA GLY A 163 12.91 -11.34 -11.96
C GLY A 163 14.28 -10.64 -12.08
N GLN A 164 15.02 -10.58 -10.98
CA GLN A 164 16.42 -10.15 -10.97
C GLN A 164 17.32 -11.27 -11.55
N ARG A 165 17.46 -11.32 -12.87
CA ARG A 165 18.28 -12.31 -13.60
C ARG A 165 19.25 -11.61 -14.55
N GLY A 166 20.29 -12.33 -14.95
CA GLY A 166 21.34 -11.80 -15.83
C GLY A 166 21.96 -10.55 -15.21
N GLU A 167 22.02 -9.48 -15.99
CA GLU A 167 22.60 -8.19 -15.60
C GLU A 167 21.81 -7.48 -14.48
N LYS A 168 20.52 -7.79 -14.32
CA LYS A 168 19.70 -7.25 -13.22
C LYS A 168 19.96 -7.93 -11.87
N SER A 169 20.77 -8.99 -11.83
CA SER A 169 21.14 -9.63 -10.57
C SER A 169 22.10 -8.73 -9.80
N ASN A 170 21.88 -8.53 -8.49
CA ASN A 170 22.75 -7.71 -7.65
C ASN A 170 24.20 -8.23 -7.58
N SER A 171 24.42 -9.51 -7.90
CA SER A 171 25.74 -10.14 -7.95
C SER A 171 26.28 -10.31 -9.37
N ALA A 172 25.64 -9.70 -10.37
CA ALA A 172 26.06 -9.78 -11.76
C ALA A 172 27.46 -9.18 -11.93
N LYS A 173 28.40 -10.00 -12.42
CA LYS A 173 29.75 -9.57 -12.82
C LYS A 173 29.89 -9.37 -14.33
N LEU A 174 28.87 -9.77 -15.08
CA LEU A 174 28.87 -9.77 -16.54
C LEU A 174 27.64 -9.03 -17.03
N THR A 175 27.80 -8.27 -18.11
CA THR A 175 26.69 -7.68 -18.87
C THR A 175 26.13 -8.67 -19.87
N GLU A 176 24.94 -8.39 -20.40
CA GLU A 176 24.37 -9.20 -21.48
C GLU A 176 25.31 -9.29 -22.69
N CYS A 177 25.94 -8.18 -23.08
CA CYS A 177 26.89 -8.15 -24.20
C CYS A 177 28.10 -9.08 -23.96
N GLN A 178 28.64 -9.07 -22.75
CA GLN A 178 29.75 -9.95 -22.38
C GLN A 178 29.32 -11.42 -22.36
N ALA A 179 28.13 -11.73 -21.86
CA ALA A 179 27.59 -13.09 -21.89
C ALA A 179 27.38 -13.60 -23.33
N ARG A 180 26.90 -12.76 -24.26
CA ARG A 180 26.82 -13.07 -25.70
C ARG A 180 28.20 -13.31 -26.32
N GLU A 181 29.19 -12.49 -25.97
CA GLU A 181 30.56 -12.69 -26.43
C GLU A 181 31.12 -14.04 -25.92
N ILE A 182 30.94 -14.34 -24.63
CA ILE A 182 31.33 -15.63 -24.03
C ILE A 182 30.72 -16.81 -24.78
N LEU A 183 29.44 -16.75 -25.14
CA LEU A 183 28.76 -17.78 -25.94
C LEU A 183 29.41 -17.95 -27.32
N SER A 184 29.74 -16.83 -27.98
CA SER A 184 30.37 -16.84 -29.31
C SER A 184 31.78 -17.46 -29.34
N LEU A 185 32.44 -17.52 -28.17
CA LEU A 185 33.78 -18.09 -27.97
C LEU A 185 33.73 -19.59 -27.63
N LYS A 186 32.55 -20.19 -27.46
CA LYS A 186 32.41 -21.63 -27.21
C LYS A 186 33.05 -22.43 -28.35
N GLY A 187 33.99 -23.31 -28.01
CA GLY A 187 34.76 -24.11 -28.98
C GLY A 187 35.91 -23.37 -29.67
N LYS A 188 36.03 -22.04 -29.52
CA LYS A 188 37.13 -21.23 -30.09
C LYS A 188 38.25 -20.96 -29.09
N MET A 189 37.91 -20.90 -27.80
CA MET A 189 38.86 -20.67 -26.71
C MET A 189 38.57 -21.62 -25.55
N SER A 190 39.59 -21.94 -24.74
CA SER A 190 39.40 -22.73 -23.53
C SER A 190 38.59 -21.94 -22.51
N GLN A 191 37.75 -22.62 -21.73
CA GLN A 191 36.91 -21.96 -20.72
C GLN A 191 37.75 -21.21 -19.67
N ARG A 192 38.96 -21.68 -19.35
CA ARG A 192 39.90 -20.98 -18.46
C ARG A 192 40.43 -19.67 -19.05
N ALA A 193 40.76 -19.66 -20.34
CA ALA A 193 41.21 -18.45 -21.03
C ALA A 193 40.08 -17.41 -21.13
N ILE A 194 38.86 -17.86 -21.45
CA ILE A 194 37.67 -17.00 -21.45
C ILE A 194 37.43 -16.43 -20.04
N ALA A 195 37.48 -17.27 -19.02
CA ALA A 195 37.29 -16.86 -17.62
C ALA A 195 38.28 -15.76 -17.20
N ALA A 196 39.56 -15.92 -17.55
CA ALA A 196 40.59 -14.91 -17.31
C ALA A 196 40.31 -13.60 -18.07
N LYS A 197 39.88 -13.68 -19.34
CA LYS A 197 39.53 -12.51 -20.16
C LYS A 197 38.43 -11.65 -19.51
N PHE A 198 37.43 -12.27 -18.90
CA PHE A 198 36.28 -11.57 -18.31
C PHE A 198 36.35 -11.42 -16.78
N GLY A 199 37.44 -11.83 -16.12
CA GLY A 199 37.59 -11.71 -14.67
C GLY A 199 36.58 -12.53 -13.85
N VAL A 200 36.14 -13.67 -14.38
CA VAL A 200 35.17 -14.57 -13.71
C VAL A 200 35.75 -15.97 -13.49
N GLY A 201 35.05 -16.81 -12.73
CA GLY A 201 35.44 -18.20 -12.55
C GLY A 201 35.14 -19.05 -13.78
N GLN A 202 35.95 -20.10 -14.04
CA GLN A 202 35.71 -21.03 -15.15
C GLN A 202 34.33 -21.70 -15.07
N ARG A 203 33.80 -21.93 -13.85
CA ARG A 203 32.44 -22.44 -13.65
C ARG A 203 31.38 -21.51 -14.26
N THR A 204 31.52 -20.20 -14.12
CA THR A 204 30.62 -19.20 -14.72
C THR A 204 30.58 -19.34 -16.24
N ILE A 205 31.73 -19.56 -16.86
CA ILE A 205 31.82 -19.79 -18.32
C ILE A 205 31.11 -21.10 -18.71
N SER A 206 31.33 -22.17 -17.96
CA SER A 206 30.66 -23.46 -18.18
C SER A 206 29.14 -23.33 -18.06
N ASP A 207 28.64 -22.64 -17.04
CA ASP A 207 27.20 -22.44 -16.82
C ASP A 207 26.57 -21.58 -17.91
N ILE A 208 27.28 -20.57 -18.45
CA ILE A 208 26.83 -19.80 -19.62
C ILE A 208 26.81 -20.68 -20.87
N HIS A 209 27.89 -21.40 -21.16
CA HIS A 209 28.01 -22.28 -22.35
C HIS A 209 26.98 -23.41 -22.36
N ASN A 210 26.58 -23.90 -21.19
CA ASN A 210 25.59 -24.95 -21.01
C ASN A 210 24.16 -24.42 -20.84
N ARG A 211 23.95 -23.11 -20.98
CA ARG A 211 22.63 -22.47 -20.82
C ARG A 211 21.98 -22.78 -19.47
N ILE A 212 22.78 -22.88 -18.41
CA ILE A 212 22.29 -22.98 -17.03
C ILE A 212 21.98 -21.58 -16.50
N THR A 213 22.83 -20.61 -16.86
CA THR A 213 22.63 -19.17 -16.60
C THR A 213 22.52 -18.43 -17.92
N TRP A 214 21.96 -17.21 -17.90
CA TRP A 214 21.74 -16.41 -19.12
C TRP A 214 20.94 -17.18 -20.21
N VAL A 215 19.91 -17.89 -19.76
CA VAL A 215 19.05 -18.77 -20.58
C VAL A 215 18.33 -18.03 -21.71
N ASP A 216 18.02 -16.75 -21.50
CA ASP A 216 17.19 -15.94 -22.41
C ASP A 216 18.01 -15.28 -23.53
N LEU A 217 19.34 -15.46 -23.56
CA LEU A 217 20.20 -14.92 -24.61
C LEU A 217 20.08 -15.78 -25.87
N ILE A 218 19.28 -15.39 -26.85
CA ILE A 218 19.22 -16.04 -28.17
C ILE A 218 20.57 -15.88 -28.87
#